data_AF-A0A532C0Q5-F1
#
_entry.id   AF-A0A532C0Q5-F1
#
_cell.length_a   1.000
_cell.length_b   1.000
_cell.length_c   1.000
_cell.angle_alpha   90.00
_cell.angle_beta   90.00
_cell.angle_gamma   90.00
#
_symmetry.space_group_name_H-M   'P 1'
#
loop_
_entity.id
_entity.type
_entity.pdbx_description
1 polymer ?
#
loop_
_entity_poly.entity_id
_entity_poly.type
_entity_poly.pdbx_seq_one_letter_code
_entity_poly.pdbx_strand_id
1 'polypeptide(L)'
;MSRKNPGERITVREATSTALPESPPGQDAMATLGQHLSRTGVRVIVLLHGSILGTDVFGVQRLDELGGLKRGYSRGVAGLDALLALMREGSNGISPLPGGLKPPLANDDTTKRLLDEQLGDAGNFTNAYLELMRQSLNRGLDQPIHCIRELWSSEHHHLGRAMAAVSMLGYLRDRVEAHKLGQGDRILIQAHGQAGLVLALVSNLLCVTANSSRKRLFALLSDFASQSNRPDIASTIQRTAPLLANGALLNGAMLDVVTFGMPVRYGWDPSGLGKLLHIVNHRSMRTDGKAWLSKMELPQITMEMPIAWGGDYIQELAVACSDAVPTTNEAKAANKAVWEMVEPFDGFERWLECARRAVRIPSEGQGMLADYKDSTGSTNVRDHYFGHAAYTRLNAMLFNTTEIVQALYSAK
;
A
#
# COMPACT_ATOMS: atom_id res chain seq x y z
N MET A 1 -8.90 2.87 -17.55
CA MET A 1 -7.79 3.47 -18.33
C MET A 1 -8.30 3.93 -19.68
N SER A 2 -7.81 5.07 -20.18
CA SER A 2 -7.95 5.44 -21.58
C SER A 2 -7.47 4.28 -22.47
N ARG A 3 -8.11 4.04 -23.63
CA ARG A 3 -7.56 3.10 -24.64
C ARG A 3 -6.22 3.58 -25.20
N LYS A 4 -5.85 4.85 -24.94
CA LYS A 4 -4.58 5.43 -25.37
C LYS A 4 -3.43 4.78 -24.63
N ASN A 5 -2.36 4.49 -25.36
CA ASN A 5 -1.11 3.98 -24.82
C ASN A 5 -0.65 4.92 -23.68
N PRO A 6 -0.36 4.43 -22.47
CA PRO A 6 0.15 5.23 -21.37
C PRO A 6 1.53 5.86 -21.64
N GLY A 7 2.16 5.54 -22.77
CA GLY A 7 3.48 6.01 -23.15
C GLY A 7 4.53 5.50 -22.19
N GLU A 8 5.56 6.31 -21.96
CA GLU A 8 6.69 5.99 -21.07
C GLU A 8 6.31 5.97 -19.57
N ARG A 9 5.07 6.33 -19.22
CA ARG A 9 4.63 6.35 -17.81
C ARG A 9 4.51 4.95 -17.21
N ILE A 10 4.20 3.94 -18.02
CA ILE A 10 4.03 2.56 -17.57
C ILE A 10 5.11 1.69 -18.22
N THR A 11 5.90 1.03 -17.39
CA THR A 11 6.86 0.02 -17.80
C THR A 11 6.33 -1.38 -17.48
N VAL A 12 6.80 -2.37 -18.23
CA VAL A 12 6.52 -3.78 -17.96
C VAL A 12 7.86 -4.47 -17.66
N ARG A 13 7.88 -5.30 -16.63
CA ARG A 13 9.04 -6.03 -16.14
C ARG A 13 8.67 -7.46 -15.83
N GLU A 14 9.64 -8.34 -15.96
CA GLU A 14 9.56 -9.70 -15.44
C GLU A 14 10.60 -9.84 -14.34
N ALA A 15 10.18 -10.34 -13.18
CA ALA A 15 11.11 -10.70 -12.13
C ALA A 15 11.92 -11.90 -12.62
N THR A 16 13.15 -11.65 -13.03
CA THR A 16 14.09 -12.72 -13.36
C THR A 16 14.66 -13.25 -12.05
N SER A 17 14.79 -14.58 -11.96
CA SER A 17 15.48 -15.26 -10.86
C SER A 17 16.97 -14.95 -10.93
N THR A 18 17.33 -13.71 -10.62
CA THR A 18 18.71 -13.30 -10.40
C THR A 18 19.13 -13.68 -8.98
N ALA A 19 20.43 -13.55 -8.73
CA ALA A 19 21.08 -13.95 -7.49
C ALA A 19 20.25 -13.57 -6.25
N LEU A 20 20.05 -14.52 -5.35
CA LEU A 20 19.32 -14.27 -4.11
C LEU A 20 19.97 -13.12 -3.34
N PRO A 21 19.21 -12.22 -2.68
CA PRO A 21 19.79 -11.06 -1.99
C PRO A 21 20.86 -11.43 -0.95
N GLU A 22 20.77 -12.61 -0.35
CA GLU A 22 21.74 -13.16 0.60
C GLU A 22 23.02 -13.71 -0.04
N SER A 23 23.01 -14.02 -1.34
CA SER A 23 24.18 -14.54 -2.05
C SER A 23 25.25 -13.46 -2.23
N PRO A 24 26.55 -13.79 -2.37
CA PRO A 24 27.58 -12.78 -2.55
C PRO A 24 27.34 -11.83 -3.74
N PRO A 25 26.95 -12.32 -4.95
CA PRO A 25 26.60 -11.42 -6.05
C PRO A 25 25.37 -10.53 -5.75
N GLY A 26 24.39 -11.06 -5.02
CA GLY A 26 23.21 -10.30 -4.58
C GLY A 26 23.57 -9.20 -3.59
N GLN A 27 24.45 -9.47 -2.63
CA GLN A 27 24.95 -8.48 -1.66
C GLN A 27 25.76 -7.38 -2.36
N ASP A 28 26.61 -7.71 -3.32
CA ASP A 28 27.40 -6.72 -4.06
C ASP A 28 26.52 -5.83 -4.96
N ALA A 29 25.49 -6.42 -5.58
CA ALA A 29 24.48 -5.67 -6.31
C ALA A 29 23.71 -4.71 -5.38
N MET A 30 23.23 -5.20 -4.23
CA MET A 30 22.58 -4.37 -3.21
C MET A 30 23.48 -3.25 -2.68
N ALA A 31 24.77 -3.51 -2.46
CA ALA A 31 25.73 -2.50 -2.04
C ALA A 31 25.87 -1.38 -3.09
N THR A 32 25.92 -1.75 -4.38
CA THR A 32 25.95 -0.79 -5.49
C THR A 32 24.68 0.06 -5.54
N LEU A 33 23.51 -0.56 -5.34
CA LEU A 33 22.23 0.16 -5.25
C LEU A 33 22.20 1.11 -4.04
N GLY A 34 22.74 0.69 -2.89
CA GLY A 34 22.88 1.50 -1.70
C GLY A 34 23.76 2.74 -1.92
N GLN A 35 24.89 2.60 -2.61
CA GLN A 35 25.73 3.74 -3.02
C GLN A 35 24.96 4.71 -3.90
N HIS A 36 24.16 4.21 -4.85
CA HIS A 36 23.36 5.06 -5.72
C HIS A 36 22.27 5.82 -4.96
N LEU A 37 21.52 5.13 -4.10
CA LEU A 37 20.52 5.74 -3.22
C LEU A 37 21.15 6.84 -2.35
N SER A 38 22.29 6.54 -1.72
CA SER A 38 23.00 7.49 -0.87
C SER A 38 23.49 8.72 -1.64
N ARG A 39 24.02 8.56 -2.86
CA ARG A 39 24.44 9.68 -3.73
C ARG A 39 23.29 10.57 -4.16
N THR A 40 22.08 10.01 -4.31
CA THR A 40 20.88 10.79 -4.64
C THR A 40 20.20 11.45 -3.44
N GLY A 41 20.78 11.32 -2.25
CA GLY A 41 20.31 11.96 -1.02
C GLY A 41 19.36 11.10 -0.18
N VAL A 42 19.13 9.83 -0.53
CA VAL A 42 18.32 8.94 0.32
C VAL A 42 19.06 8.68 1.63
N ARG A 43 18.41 9.03 2.75
CA ARG A 43 18.95 8.86 4.12
C ARG A 43 18.09 7.93 4.97
N VAL A 44 16.81 7.81 4.65
CA VAL A 44 15.87 6.95 5.35
C VAL A 44 15.06 6.15 4.35
N ILE A 45 14.97 4.84 4.56
CA ILE A 45 14.06 3.94 3.87
C ILE A 45 13.07 3.39 4.90
N VAL A 46 11.78 3.57 4.66
CA VAL A 46 10.70 3.06 5.52
C VAL A 46 9.94 1.97 4.77
N LEU A 47 9.96 0.76 5.32
CA LEU A 47 9.11 -0.35 4.90
C LEU A 47 7.79 -0.25 5.66
N LEU A 48 6.78 0.32 5.02
CA LEU A 48 5.45 0.52 5.60
C LEU A 48 4.51 -0.60 5.16
N HIS A 49 3.98 -1.36 6.10
CA HIS A 49 3.05 -2.45 5.80
C HIS A 49 1.96 -2.57 6.88
N GLY A 50 0.87 -3.25 6.52
CA GLY A 50 -0.16 -3.69 7.47
C GLY A 50 -0.16 -5.20 7.62
N SER A 51 -1.22 -5.75 8.20
CA SER A 51 -1.53 -7.17 8.19
C SER A 51 -2.68 -7.46 7.22
N ILE A 52 -2.53 -8.53 6.45
CA ILE A 52 -3.64 -9.12 5.68
C ILE A 52 -4.48 -10.04 6.59
N LEU A 53 -3.85 -10.73 7.54
CA LEU A 53 -4.55 -11.63 8.47
C LEU A 53 -5.48 -10.86 9.40
N GLY A 54 -6.64 -11.47 9.68
CA GLY A 54 -7.63 -10.93 10.61
C GLY A 54 -8.27 -9.62 10.15
N THR A 55 -8.28 -9.35 8.84
CA THR A 55 -8.88 -8.15 8.26
C THR A 55 -9.80 -8.48 7.09
N ASP A 56 -10.79 -7.63 6.85
CA ASP A 56 -11.53 -7.60 5.59
C ASP A 56 -10.67 -6.90 4.52
N VAL A 57 -9.69 -7.62 3.98
CA VAL A 57 -8.69 -7.07 3.04
C VAL A 57 -9.31 -6.57 1.73
N PHE A 58 -10.45 -7.16 1.34
CA PHE A 58 -11.21 -6.78 0.15
C PHE A 58 -12.30 -5.74 0.42
N GLY A 59 -12.64 -5.48 1.69
CA GLY A 59 -13.70 -4.55 2.04
C GLY A 59 -15.11 -5.02 1.66
N VAL A 60 -15.38 -6.33 1.72
CA VAL A 60 -16.66 -6.92 1.34
C VAL A 60 -17.78 -6.57 2.31
N GLN A 61 -17.47 -6.30 3.58
CA GLN A 61 -18.48 -5.95 4.59
C GLN A 61 -19.36 -4.78 4.12
N ARG A 62 -18.77 -3.76 3.49
CA ARG A 62 -19.53 -2.65 2.91
C ARG A 62 -20.44 -3.08 1.76
N LEU A 63 -19.98 -3.98 0.90
CA LEU A 63 -20.78 -4.52 -0.21
C LEU A 63 -21.98 -5.32 0.30
N ASP A 64 -21.79 -6.06 1.39
CA ASP A 64 -22.85 -6.82 2.05
C ASP A 64 -23.89 -5.89 2.73
N GLU A 65 -23.47 -4.79 3.37
CA GLU A 65 -24.38 -3.76 3.92
C GLU A 65 -25.26 -3.12 2.83
N LEU A 66 -24.68 -2.85 1.66
CA LEU A 66 -25.38 -2.24 0.53
C LEU A 66 -26.31 -3.21 -0.21
N GLY A 67 -26.31 -4.49 0.17
CA GLY A 67 -27.27 -5.49 -0.30
C GLY A 67 -27.01 -5.98 -1.72
N GLY A 68 -25.75 -6.02 -2.16
CA GLY A 68 -25.36 -6.48 -3.51
C GLY A 68 -26.00 -7.82 -3.92
N LEU A 69 -26.09 -8.77 -2.99
CA LEU A 69 -26.78 -10.05 -3.20
C LEU A 69 -28.29 -9.99 -2.95
N LYS A 70 -28.74 -9.24 -1.93
CA LYS A 70 -30.15 -9.21 -1.50
C LYS A 70 -31.08 -8.52 -2.50
N ARG A 71 -30.56 -7.59 -3.31
CA ARG A 71 -31.33 -6.84 -4.32
C ARG A 71 -31.32 -7.48 -5.71
N GLY A 72 -30.72 -8.66 -5.86
CA GLY A 72 -30.67 -9.38 -7.12
C GLY A 72 -29.69 -8.80 -8.15
N TYR A 73 -28.73 -7.96 -7.74
CA TYR A 73 -27.72 -7.41 -8.66
C TYR A 73 -26.74 -8.46 -9.20
N SER A 74 -26.62 -9.61 -8.52
CA SER A 74 -25.91 -10.77 -9.06
C SER A 74 -26.70 -11.52 -10.15
N ARG A 75 -28.01 -11.28 -10.30
CA ARG A 75 -28.83 -11.91 -11.34
C ARG A 75 -28.41 -11.39 -12.72
N GLY A 76 -27.53 -12.13 -13.38
CA GLY A 76 -27.04 -11.84 -14.73
C GLY A 76 -25.51 -11.74 -14.85
N VAL A 77 -24.75 -11.83 -13.75
CA VAL A 77 -23.29 -11.90 -13.81
C VAL A 77 -22.84 -13.27 -13.32
N ALA A 78 -22.52 -14.16 -14.25
CA ALA A 78 -22.04 -15.51 -13.94
C ALA A 78 -20.80 -15.44 -13.03
N GLY A 79 -20.75 -16.30 -12.01
CA GLY A 79 -19.61 -16.41 -11.09
C GLY A 79 -19.51 -15.36 -9.99
N LEU A 80 -20.35 -14.31 -9.98
CA LEU A 80 -20.24 -13.21 -9.01
C LEU A 80 -20.42 -13.64 -7.56
N ASP A 81 -21.37 -14.54 -7.28
CA ASP A 81 -21.60 -15.04 -5.92
C ASP A 81 -20.37 -15.79 -5.38
N ALA A 82 -19.71 -16.56 -6.26
CA ALA A 82 -18.53 -17.32 -5.91
C ALA A 82 -17.29 -16.41 -5.74
N LEU A 83 -17.18 -15.37 -6.57
CA LEU A 83 -16.18 -14.30 -6.40
C LEU A 83 -16.34 -13.63 -5.02
N LEU A 84 -17.57 -13.18 -4.68
CA LEU A 84 -17.82 -12.54 -3.40
C LEU A 84 -17.53 -13.47 -2.22
N ALA A 85 -17.82 -14.77 -2.35
CA ALA A 85 -17.45 -15.75 -1.33
C ALA A 85 -15.92 -15.85 -1.13
N LEU A 86 -15.12 -15.77 -2.19
CA LEU A 86 -13.66 -15.74 -2.10
C LEU A 86 -13.09 -14.42 -1.60
N MET A 87 -13.86 -13.34 -1.61
CA MET A 87 -13.44 -12.06 -1.06
C MET A 87 -13.78 -11.91 0.42
N ARG A 88 -14.86 -12.56 0.90
CA ARG A 88 -15.33 -12.42 2.29
C ARG A 88 -14.33 -12.93 3.31
N GLU A 89 -14.16 -12.14 4.37
CA GLU A 89 -13.50 -12.57 5.60
C GLU A 89 -14.12 -13.87 6.13
N GLY A 90 -13.29 -14.85 6.47
CA GLY A 90 -13.72 -16.16 7.01
C GLY A 90 -13.96 -17.25 5.95
N SER A 91 -14.21 -16.90 4.68
CA SER A 91 -14.35 -17.87 3.58
C SER A 91 -13.28 -17.77 2.50
N ASN A 92 -12.47 -16.72 2.53
CA ASN A 92 -11.37 -16.49 1.58
C ASN A 92 -10.09 -17.31 1.85
N GLY A 93 -10.09 -18.21 2.83
CA GLY A 93 -8.91 -19.02 3.19
C GLY A 93 -7.79 -18.27 3.90
N ILE A 94 -7.95 -16.98 4.19
CA ILE A 94 -7.03 -16.19 5.01
C ILE A 94 -7.36 -16.44 6.48
N SER A 95 -6.37 -16.92 7.23
CA SER A 95 -6.56 -17.25 8.65
C SER A 95 -6.72 -15.98 9.51
N PRO A 96 -7.49 -16.03 10.60
CA PRO A 96 -7.47 -14.97 11.59
C PRO A 96 -6.08 -14.89 12.25
N LEU A 97 -5.77 -13.72 12.84
CA LEU A 97 -4.58 -13.61 13.68
C LEU A 97 -4.74 -14.47 14.94
N PRO A 98 -3.68 -15.19 15.37
CA PRO A 98 -3.72 -15.96 16.62
C PRO A 98 -4.04 -15.10 17.83
N GLY A 99 -4.60 -15.73 18.87
CA GLY A 99 -4.93 -15.04 20.13
C GLY A 99 -6.09 -14.05 20.02
N GLY A 100 -6.80 -14.02 18.88
CA GLY A 100 -7.92 -13.11 18.65
C GLY A 100 -7.49 -11.66 18.43
N LEU A 101 -6.21 -11.42 18.13
CA LEU A 101 -5.71 -10.08 17.80
C LEU A 101 -6.47 -9.53 16.58
N LYS A 102 -6.88 -8.27 16.66
CA LYS A 102 -7.59 -7.56 15.59
C LYS A 102 -7.05 -6.14 15.47
N PRO A 103 -7.17 -5.50 14.30
CA PRO A 103 -6.99 -4.06 14.19
C PRO A 103 -7.78 -3.29 15.26
N PRO A 104 -7.26 -2.14 15.75
CA PRO A 104 -6.00 -1.51 15.36
C PRO A 104 -4.76 -2.23 15.90
N LEU A 105 -3.83 -2.57 15.00
CA LEU A 105 -2.55 -3.17 15.38
C LEU A 105 -1.58 -2.11 15.92
N ALA A 106 -0.87 -2.45 16.99
CA ALA A 106 0.15 -1.60 17.56
C ALA A 106 1.47 -1.73 16.79
N ASN A 107 2.14 -0.60 16.55
CA ASN A 107 3.47 -0.58 15.94
C ASN A 107 4.56 -0.90 16.98
N ASP A 108 4.55 -2.11 17.53
CA ASP A 108 5.51 -2.55 18.54
C ASP A 108 6.20 -3.88 18.15
N ASP A 109 7.31 -4.18 18.83
CA ASP A 109 8.12 -5.36 18.56
C ASP A 109 7.38 -6.67 18.89
N THR A 110 6.42 -6.65 19.80
CA THR A 110 5.61 -7.82 20.15
C THR A 110 4.69 -8.19 18.99
N THR A 111 3.99 -7.21 18.44
CA THR A 111 3.09 -7.37 17.30
C THR A 111 3.87 -7.74 16.05
N LYS A 112 5.00 -7.07 15.77
CA LYS A 112 5.86 -7.39 14.61
C LYS A 112 6.43 -8.81 14.67
N ARG A 113 6.87 -9.28 15.84
CA ARG A 113 7.35 -10.67 16.01
C ARG A 113 6.23 -11.67 15.77
N LEU A 114 5.04 -11.44 16.32
CA LEU A 114 3.89 -12.29 16.06
C LEU A 114 3.57 -12.35 14.56
N LEU A 115 3.59 -11.22 13.86
CA LEU A 115 3.38 -11.21 12.41
C LEU A 115 4.46 -11.98 11.67
N ASP A 116 5.73 -11.85 12.05
CA ASP A 116 6.84 -12.60 11.43
C ASP A 116 6.66 -14.12 11.59
N GLU A 117 6.24 -14.58 12.77
CA GLU A 117 5.98 -16.00 13.05
C GLU A 117 4.79 -16.56 12.25
N GLN A 118 3.77 -15.74 11.97
CA GLN A 118 2.52 -16.20 11.35
C GLN A 118 2.50 -16.04 9.83
N LEU A 119 3.06 -14.94 9.33
CA LEU A 119 3.07 -14.58 7.92
C LEU A 119 4.37 -14.96 7.23
N GLY A 120 5.47 -15.07 7.96
CA GLY A 120 6.79 -15.01 7.33
C GLY A 120 6.90 -13.73 6.50
N ASP A 121 7.43 -13.85 5.28
CA ASP A 121 7.58 -12.75 4.32
C ASP A 121 6.39 -12.60 3.35
N ALA A 122 5.27 -13.31 3.59
CA ALA A 122 4.08 -13.24 2.75
C ALA A 122 3.16 -12.08 3.18
N GLY A 123 3.19 -10.96 2.45
CA GLY A 123 2.46 -9.74 2.81
C GLY A 123 2.98 -9.04 4.08
N ASN A 124 4.23 -9.32 4.47
CA ASN A 124 4.84 -8.82 5.69
C ASN A 124 6.34 -8.61 5.48
N PHE A 125 6.84 -7.38 5.70
CA PHE A 125 8.28 -7.13 5.70
C PHE A 125 8.86 -7.62 7.02
N THR A 126 9.43 -8.82 7.07
CA THR A 126 9.94 -9.38 8.33
C THR A 126 11.14 -8.62 8.88
N ASN A 127 11.49 -8.85 10.16
CA ASN A 127 12.75 -8.36 10.70
C ASN A 127 13.96 -8.94 9.95
N ALA A 128 13.89 -10.19 9.47
CA ALA A 128 14.94 -10.77 8.63
C ALA A 128 15.09 -10.01 7.30
N TYR A 129 13.98 -9.63 6.66
CA TYR A 129 13.99 -8.78 5.47
C TYR A 129 14.64 -7.42 5.75
N LEU A 130 14.23 -6.76 6.83
CA LEU A 130 14.77 -5.45 7.22
C LEU A 130 16.28 -5.52 7.48
N GLU A 131 16.74 -6.53 8.22
CA GLU A 131 18.14 -6.69 8.56
C GLU A 131 19.02 -6.99 7.34
N LEU A 132 18.56 -7.86 6.45
CA LEU A 132 19.26 -8.13 5.20
C LEU A 132 19.36 -6.88 4.32
N MET A 133 18.27 -6.13 4.16
CA MET A 133 18.28 -4.86 3.42
C MET A 133 19.27 -3.87 4.05
N ARG A 134 19.21 -3.70 5.38
CA ARG A 134 20.07 -2.78 6.12
C ARG A 134 21.55 -3.12 5.95
N GLN A 135 21.91 -4.39 6.07
CA GLN A 135 23.31 -4.84 5.96
C GLN A 135 23.82 -4.71 4.52
N SER A 136 23.03 -5.15 3.55
CA SER A 136 23.45 -5.19 2.15
C SER A 136 23.52 -3.80 1.51
N LEU A 137 22.56 -2.90 1.78
CA LEU A 137 22.58 -1.53 1.24
C LEU A 137 23.71 -0.68 1.83
N ASN A 138 24.06 -0.89 3.10
CA ASN A 138 25.03 -0.05 3.81
C ASN A 138 26.49 -0.50 3.66
N ARG A 139 26.75 -1.57 2.92
CA ARG A 139 28.13 -2.03 2.68
C ARG A 139 28.91 -0.96 1.91
N GLY A 140 29.94 -0.40 2.56
CA GLY A 140 30.84 0.57 1.96
C GLY A 140 30.28 2.00 1.86
N LEU A 141 29.26 2.35 2.66
CA LEU A 141 28.78 3.74 2.77
C LEU A 141 29.43 4.46 3.94
N ASP A 142 29.89 5.70 3.72
CA ASP A 142 30.39 6.57 4.78
C ASP A 142 29.28 7.02 5.74
N GLN A 143 28.07 7.23 5.19
CA GLN A 143 26.87 7.55 5.93
C GLN A 143 25.81 6.48 5.68
N PRO A 144 25.38 5.74 6.73
CA PRO A 144 24.41 4.69 6.56
C PRO A 144 23.02 5.25 6.23
N ILE A 145 22.31 4.57 5.34
CA ILE A 145 20.88 4.72 5.11
C ILE A 145 20.14 4.00 6.24
N HIS A 146 19.31 4.74 6.97
CA HIS A 146 18.47 4.19 8.02
C HIS A 146 17.30 3.42 7.41
N CYS A 147 17.33 2.09 7.52
CA CYS A 147 16.24 1.22 7.10
C CYS A 147 15.34 0.96 8.32
N ILE A 148 14.04 1.23 8.19
CA ILE A 148 13.08 1.14 9.29
C ILE A 148 11.84 0.37 8.82
N ARG A 149 11.28 -0.45 9.69
CA ARG A 149 10.00 -1.13 9.48
C ARG A 149 8.91 -0.48 10.31
N GLU A 150 7.84 -0.04 9.65
CA GLU A 150 6.69 0.61 10.27
C GLU A 150 5.41 -0.19 9.99
N LEU A 151 4.69 -0.53 11.06
CA LEU A 151 3.40 -1.21 10.98
C LEU A 151 2.27 -0.18 11.20
N TRP A 152 1.35 -0.05 10.26
CA TRP A 152 0.14 0.78 10.48
C TRP A 152 -0.99 -0.05 11.08
N SER A 153 -2.03 0.62 11.59
CA SER A 153 -3.10 -0.01 12.38
C SER A 153 -3.87 -1.13 11.65
N SER A 154 -3.77 -1.22 10.32
CA SER A 154 -4.49 -2.19 9.48
C SER A 154 -6.01 -2.06 9.60
N GLU A 155 -6.50 -0.89 10.01
CA GLU A 155 -7.91 -0.53 9.94
C GLU A 155 -8.26 -0.19 8.49
N HIS A 156 -8.78 -1.17 7.76
CA HIS A 156 -9.09 -1.11 6.33
C HIS A 156 -10.38 -0.34 6.02
N HIS A 157 -10.62 0.75 6.74
CA HIS A 157 -11.73 1.68 6.50
C HIS A 157 -11.23 3.13 6.41
N HIS A 158 -12.01 4.03 5.80
CA HIS A 158 -11.64 5.43 5.59
C HIS A 158 -11.09 6.14 6.83
N LEU A 159 -11.78 6.05 7.97
CA LEU A 159 -11.36 6.66 9.23
C LEU A 159 -10.01 6.11 9.71
N GLY A 160 -9.81 4.79 9.66
CA GLY A 160 -8.56 4.13 10.06
C GLY A 160 -7.38 4.61 9.23
N ARG A 161 -7.56 4.68 7.90
CA ARG A 161 -6.54 5.23 7.00
C ARG A 161 -6.26 6.71 7.26
N ALA A 162 -7.27 7.50 7.59
CA ALA A 162 -7.10 8.92 7.91
C ALA A 162 -6.34 9.13 9.24
N MET A 163 -6.64 8.35 10.27
CA MET A 163 -5.89 8.36 11.53
C MET A 163 -4.45 7.87 11.34
N ALA A 164 -4.25 6.83 10.52
CA ALA A 164 -2.92 6.36 10.15
C ALA A 164 -2.13 7.43 9.36
N ALA A 165 -2.77 8.21 8.50
CA ALA A 165 -2.12 9.30 7.77
C ALA A 165 -1.66 10.41 8.71
N VAL A 166 -2.47 10.79 9.71
CA VAL A 166 -2.05 11.73 10.76
C VAL A 166 -0.86 11.18 11.56
N SER A 167 -0.94 9.92 11.97
CA SER A 167 0.16 9.26 12.70
C SER A 167 1.46 9.23 11.88
N MET A 168 1.34 8.98 10.57
CA MET A 168 2.47 9.01 9.63
C MET A 168 3.10 10.39 9.50
N LEU A 169 2.32 11.48 9.56
CA LEU A 169 2.86 12.85 9.56
C LEU A 169 3.68 13.13 10.82
N GLY A 170 3.19 12.68 11.98
CA GLY A 170 3.94 12.75 13.24
C GLY A 170 5.24 11.95 13.17
N TYR A 171 5.15 10.70 12.69
CA TYR A 171 6.30 9.82 12.49
C TYR A 171 7.35 10.44 11.54
N LEU A 172 6.92 10.97 10.40
CA LEU A 172 7.81 11.64 9.45
C LEU A 172 8.54 12.82 10.10
N ARG A 173 7.83 13.61 10.91
CA ARG A 173 8.45 14.71 11.65
C ARG A 173 9.50 14.21 12.64
N ASP A 174 9.21 13.15 13.37
CA ASP A 174 10.14 12.55 14.33
C ASP A 174 11.41 12.05 13.62
N ARG A 175 11.28 11.47 12.41
CA ARG A 175 12.44 11.03 11.61
C ARG A 175 13.28 12.18 11.11
N VAL A 176 12.64 13.26 10.67
CA VAL A 176 13.33 14.48 10.25
C VAL A 176 14.16 15.05 11.40
N GLU A 177 13.61 15.09 12.62
CA GLU A 177 14.33 15.57 13.81
C GLU A 177 15.44 14.61 14.24
N ALA A 178 15.14 13.32 14.37
CA ALA A 178 16.09 12.32 14.84
C ALA A 178 17.32 12.18 13.93
N HIS A 179 17.12 12.28 12.62
CA HIS A 179 18.19 12.13 11.63
C HIS A 179 18.68 13.48 11.06
N LYS A 180 18.19 14.61 11.59
CA LYS A 180 18.55 15.98 11.16
C LYS A 180 18.40 16.19 9.66
N LEU A 181 17.33 15.64 9.08
CA LEU A 181 17.08 15.70 7.64
C LEU A 181 16.76 17.13 7.22
N GLY A 182 17.30 17.53 6.06
CA GLY A 182 17.08 18.86 5.52
C GLY A 182 17.02 18.88 3.99
N GLN A 183 17.25 20.06 3.42
CA GLN A 183 17.30 20.24 1.98
C GLN A 183 18.35 19.32 1.34
N GLY A 184 17.94 18.58 0.31
CA GLY A 184 18.79 17.61 -0.39
C GLY A 184 18.66 16.17 0.14
N ASP A 185 18.17 15.99 1.37
CA ASP A 185 17.87 14.67 1.91
C ASP A 185 16.53 14.15 1.41
N ARG A 186 16.41 12.82 1.39
CA ARG A 186 15.23 12.11 0.94
C ARG A 186 14.84 11.00 1.91
N ILE A 187 13.54 10.89 2.15
CA ILE A 187 12.90 9.76 2.80
C ILE A 187 12.21 8.95 1.71
N LEU A 188 12.58 7.68 1.56
CA LEU A 188 11.92 6.74 0.65
C LEU A 188 10.98 5.85 1.46
N ILE A 189 9.67 5.91 1.22
CA ILE A 189 8.73 4.95 1.79
C ILE A 189 8.34 3.91 0.75
N GLN A 190 8.53 2.64 1.08
CA GLN A 190 8.01 1.50 0.34
C GLN A 190 6.76 0.97 1.07
N ALA A 191 5.58 1.23 0.50
CA ALA A 191 4.30 0.94 1.13
C ALA A 191 3.60 -0.26 0.47
N HIS A 192 3.31 -1.30 1.26
CA HIS A 192 2.65 -2.51 0.79
C HIS A 192 1.12 -2.48 0.99
N GLY A 193 0.40 -2.87 -0.06
CA GLY A 193 -1.06 -2.98 -0.07
C GLY A 193 -1.76 -1.68 0.27
N GLN A 194 -2.72 -1.75 1.20
CA GLN A 194 -3.51 -0.60 1.62
C GLN A 194 -2.70 0.50 2.33
N ALA A 195 -1.44 0.24 2.75
CA ALA A 195 -0.56 1.29 3.23
C ALA A 195 -0.32 2.39 2.19
N GLY A 196 -0.37 2.07 0.88
CA GLY A 196 -0.29 3.07 -0.18
C GLY A 196 -1.45 4.07 -0.13
N LEU A 197 -2.64 3.66 0.31
CA LEU A 197 -3.79 4.56 0.48
C LEU A 197 -3.58 5.53 1.64
N VAL A 198 -2.87 5.12 2.70
CA VAL A 198 -2.45 6.02 3.77
C VAL A 198 -1.53 7.11 3.20
N LEU A 199 -0.55 6.72 2.38
CA LEU A 199 0.36 7.67 1.75
C LEU A 199 -0.30 8.57 0.71
N ALA A 200 -1.35 8.10 0.02
CA ALA A 200 -2.16 8.97 -0.83
C ALA A 200 -2.79 10.11 0.00
N LEU A 201 -3.34 9.82 1.19
CA LEU A 201 -3.83 10.86 2.10
C LEU A 201 -2.71 11.77 2.62
N VAL A 202 -1.54 11.21 2.97
CA VAL A 202 -0.36 11.98 3.38
C VAL A 202 0.07 12.96 2.27
N SER A 203 0.08 12.54 1.01
CA SER A 203 0.45 13.41 -0.12
C SER A 203 -0.45 14.64 -0.23
N ASN A 204 -1.77 14.44 -0.08
CA ASN A 204 -2.76 15.52 -0.07
C ASN A 204 -2.61 16.43 1.17
N LEU A 205 -2.27 15.87 2.33
CA LEU A 205 -2.09 16.64 3.56
C LEU A 205 -0.82 17.51 3.52
N LEU A 206 0.23 17.03 2.86
CA LEU A 206 1.49 17.76 2.64
C LEU A 206 1.33 18.91 1.64
N CYS A 207 0.32 18.87 0.77
CA CYS A 207 0.05 19.95 -0.17
C CYS A 207 -0.27 21.27 0.55
N VAL A 208 0.49 22.32 0.25
CA VAL A 208 0.39 23.62 0.93
C VAL A 208 -0.97 24.30 0.64
N THR A 209 -1.52 24.11 -0.56
CA THR A 209 -2.74 24.79 -1.03
C THR A 209 -4.04 24.14 -0.52
N ALA A 210 -4.01 22.91 -0.01
CA ALA A 210 -5.17 22.15 0.45
C ALA A 210 -5.73 22.59 1.83
N ASN A 211 -5.63 23.88 2.17
CA ASN A 211 -5.79 24.36 3.55
C ASN A 211 -7.21 24.17 4.13
N SER A 212 -8.27 24.35 3.33
CA SER A 212 -9.66 24.20 3.82
C SER A 212 -10.03 22.74 4.09
N SER A 213 -9.76 21.84 3.14
CA SER A 213 -10.02 20.40 3.30
C SER A 213 -9.19 19.79 4.44
N ARG A 214 -7.92 20.19 4.57
CA ARG A 214 -7.05 19.77 5.69
C ARG A 214 -7.61 20.20 7.03
N LYS A 215 -8.03 21.46 7.17
CA LYS A 215 -8.67 21.96 8.41
C LYS A 215 -9.93 21.18 8.75
N ARG A 216 -10.79 20.92 7.77
CA ARG A 216 -12.03 20.13 7.97
C ARG A 216 -11.72 18.72 8.45
N LEU A 217 -10.74 18.05 7.82
CA LEU A 217 -10.34 16.70 8.23
C LEU A 217 -9.75 16.68 9.64
N PHE A 218 -8.86 17.63 9.96
CA PHE A 218 -8.24 17.69 11.29
C PHE A 218 -9.24 18.01 12.40
N ALA A 219 -10.22 18.87 12.15
CA ALA A 219 -11.32 19.10 13.09
C ALA A 219 -12.10 17.80 13.33
N LEU A 220 -12.55 17.14 12.27
CA LEU A 220 -13.27 15.86 12.34
C LEU A 220 -12.49 14.79 13.13
N LEU A 221 -11.20 14.63 12.84
CA LEU A 221 -10.36 13.64 13.52
C LEU A 221 -10.07 14.02 14.98
N SER A 222 -9.94 15.31 15.30
CA SER A 222 -9.75 15.77 16.69
C SER A 222 -11.00 15.57 17.54
N ASP A 223 -12.18 15.82 16.98
CA ASP A 223 -13.47 15.58 17.63
C ASP A 223 -13.66 14.09 17.90
N PHE A 224 -13.43 13.25 16.89
CA PHE A 224 -13.51 11.79 17.04
C PHE A 224 -12.48 11.27 18.06
N ALA A 225 -11.25 11.78 18.02
CA ALA A 225 -10.19 11.40 18.94
C ALA A 225 -10.52 11.72 20.40
N SER A 226 -11.16 12.87 20.65
CA SER A 226 -11.62 13.26 21.99
C SER A 226 -12.73 12.35 22.51
N GLN A 227 -13.67 11.97 21.64
CA GLN A 227 -14.79 11.07 21.99
C GLN A 227 -14.33 9.62 22.22
N SER A 228 -13.28 9.19 21.50
CA SER A 228 -12.82 7.79 21.49
C SER A 228 -11.57 7.55 22.33
N ASN A 229 -11.17 8.52 23.18
CA ASN A 229 -9.97 8.47 24.00
C ASN A 229 -8.68 8.14 23.21
N ARG A 230 -8.45 8.88 22.11
CA ARG A 230 -7.26 8.80 21.25
C ARG A 230 -6.40 10.07 21.34
N PRO A 231 -5.83 10.40 22.51
CA PRO A 231 -5.04 11.61 22.69
C PRO A 231 -3.78 11.65 21.82
N ASP A 232 -3.29 10.49 21.38
CA ASP A 232 -2.18 10.34 20.43
C ASP A 232 -2.47 11.04 19.10
N ILE A 233 -3.70 10.92 18.58
CA ILE A 233 -4.10 11.56 17.32
C ILE A 233 -4.27 13.07 17.50
N ALA A 234 -4.97 13.50 18.55
CA ALA A 234 -5.21 14.92 18.81
C ALA A 234 -3.89 15.69 19.03
N SER A 235 -2.97 15.12 19.83
CA SER A 235 -1.65 15.72 20.07
C SER A 235 -0.79 15.75 18.81
N THR A 236 -0.86 14.72 17.96
CA THR A 236 -0.16 14.70 16.68
C THR A 236 -0.68 15.80 15.76
N ILE A 237 -2.00 15.97 15.63
CA ILE A 237 -2.61 17.05 14.84
C ILE A 237 -2.14 18.42 15.34
N GLN A 238 -2.21 18.65 16.66
CA GLN A 238 -1.78 19.91 17.27
C GLN A 238 -0.32 20.25 16.94
N ARG A 239 0.55 19.23 16.94
CA ARG A 239 1.98 19.37 16.64
C ARG A 239 2.26 19.58 15.16
N THR A 240 1.59 18.84 14.27
CA THR A 240 1.91 18.83 12.84
C THR A 240 1.18 19.92 12.05
N ALA A 241 -0.01 20.34 12.47
CA ALA A 241 -0.83 21.28 11.70
C ALA A 241 -0.13 22.64 11.42
N PRO A 242 0.55 23.29 12.39
CA PRO A 242 1.29 24.52 12.12
C PRO A 242 2.43 24.32 11.12
N LEU A 243 3.13 23.18 11.20
CA LEU A 243 4.23 22.85 10.30
C LEU A 243 3.74 22.62 8.87
N LEU A 244 2.60 21.95 8.71
CA LEU A 244 1.96 21.75 7.40
C LEU A 244 1.48 23.06 6.78
N ALA A 245 0.91 23.97 7.58
CA ALA A 245 0.49 25.28 7.10
C ALA A 245 1.66 26.11 6.54
N ASN A 246 2.86 25.93 7.09
CA ASN A 246 4.06 26.64 6.69
C ASN A 246 4.95 25.86 5.70
N GLY A 247 4.54 24.67 5.25
CA GLY A 247 5.37 23.80 4.39
C GLY A 247 6.66 23.29 5.06
N ALA A 248 6.72 23.31 6.38
CA ALA A 248 7.94 23.07 7.16
C ALA A 248 8.01 21.67 7.81
N LEU A 249 6.99 20.82 7.62
CA LEU A 249 6.92 19.50 8.27
C LEU A 249 8.19 18.67 8.03
N LEU A 250 8.65 18.60 6.77
CA LEU A 250 9.80 17.81 6.36
C LEU A 250 11.14 18.55 6.42
N ASN A 251 11.16 19.80 6.93
CA ASN A 251 12.38 20.61 7.01
C ASN A 251 13.14 20.75 5.67
N GLY A 252 12.41 20.74 4.53
CA GLY A 252 13.01 20.79 3.19
C GLY A 252 13.48 19.46 2.62
N ALA A 253 13.42 18.36 3.38
CA ALA A 253 13.65 17.01 2.85
C ALA A 253 12.51 16.58 1.92
N MET A 254 12.81 15.75 0.93
CA MET A 254 11.83 15.22 -0.02
C MET A 254 11.27 13.87 0.45
N LEU A 255 9.97 13.66 0.23
CA LEU A 255 9.31 12.38 0.45
C LEU A 255 9.12 11.66 -0.89
N ASP A 256 9.89 10.59 -1.11
CA ASP A 256 9.73 9.69 -2.25
C ASP A 256 8.90 8.47 -1.82
N VAL A 257 7.97 8.03 -2.67
CA VAL A 257 7.02 6.95 -2.36
C VAL A 257 7.04 5.89 -3.45
N VAL A 258 7.13 4.64 -3.01
CA VAL A 258 6.91 3.45 -3.82
C VAL A 258 5.73 2.71 -3.21
N THR A 259 4.76 2.34 -4.03
CA THR A 259 3.64 1.48 -3.59
C THR A 259 3.75 0.11 -4.23
N PHE A 260 3.44 -0.92 -3.44
CA PHE A 260 3.41 -2.31 -3.87
C PHE A 260 1.98 -2.84 -3.78
N GLY A 261 1.33 -3.06 -4.92
CA GLY A 261 -0.02 -3.62 -4.98
C GLY A 261 -1.11 -2.74 -4.36
N MET A 262 -0.91 -1.42 -4.28
CA MET A 262 -1.93 -0.53 -3.72
C MET A 262 -3.19 -0.50 -4.61
N PRO A 263 -4.39 -0.77 -4.05
CA PRO A 263 -5.63 -0.58 -4.78
C PRO A 263 -5.81 0.87 -5.24
N VAL A 264 -6.30 1.09 -6.47
CA VAL A 264 -6.52 2.46 -6.98
C VAL A 264 -7.84 3.00 -6.44
N ARG A 265 -7.77 3.92 -5.48
CA ARG A 265 -8.95 4.45 -4.77
C ARG A 265 -8.90 5.95 -4.50
N TYR A 266 -7.86 6.42 -3.81
CA TYR A 266 -7.68 7.84 -3.52
C TYR A 266 -6.80 8.51 -4.56
N GLY A 267 -7.09 9.79 -4.84
CA GLY A 267 -6.22 10.65 -5.63
C GLY A 267 -4.93 10.98 -4.89
N TRP A 268 -3.85 11.19 -5.63
CA TRP A 268 -2.57 11.66 -5.11
C TRP A 268 -2.39 13.15 -5.38
N ASP A 269 -1.68 13.84 -4.49
CA ASP A 269 -1.18 15.19 -4.77
C ASP A 269 0.35 15.16 -4.89
N PRO A 270 0.90 15.13 -6.12
CA PRO A 270 2.33 15.07 -6.34
C PRO A 270 3.09 16.30 -5.83
N SER A 271 2.42 17.43 -5.59
CA SER A 271 3.08 18.64 -5.09
C SER A 271 3.61 18.47 -3.66
N GLY A 272 3.04 17.53 -2.90
CA GLY A 272 3.50 17.15 -1.57
C GLY A 272 4.62 16.09 -1.57
N LEU A 273 5.06 15.60 -2.73
CA LEU A 273 6.00 14.48 -2.87
C LEU A 273 7.22 14.87 -3.72
N GLY A 274 8.28 14.07 -3.62
CA GLY A 274 9.42 14.13 -4.54
C GLY A 274 9.22 13.24 -5.75
N LYS A 275 9.15 11.92 -5.53
CA LYS A 275 8.98 10.91 -6.57
C LYS A 275 7.90 9.92 -6.17
N LEU A 276 7.16 9.43 -7.17
CA LEU A 276 6.06 8.47 -6.95
C LEU A 276 6.15 7.34 -7.98
N LEU A 277 6.25 6.11 -7.49
CA LEU A 277 6.25 4.89 -8.28
C LEU A 277 5.20 3.89 -7.76
N HIS A 278 4.45 3.31 -8.67
CA HIS A 278 3.49 2.25 -8.39
C HIS A 278 3.96 0.95 -9.03
N ILE A 279 4.23 -0.06 -8.21
CA ILE A 279 4.59 -1.41 -8.67
C ILE A 279 3.42 -2.35 -8.41
N VAL A 280 2.94 -3.01 -9.46
CA VAL A 280 1.79 -3.91 -9.40
C VAL A 280 2.14 -5.25 -10.02
N ASN A 281 1.91 -6.33 -9.29
CA ASN A 281 2.05 -7.71 -9.75
C ASN A 281 0.97 -8.00 -10.78
N HIS A 282 1.39 -8.24 -12.01
CA HIS A 282 0.52 -8.34 -13.17
C HIS A 282 1.12 -9.27 -14.20
N ARG A 283 0.30 -10.18 -14.73
CA ARG A 283 0.71 -11.07 -15.82
C ARG A 283 0.01 -10.71 -17.11
N SER A 284 0.79 -10.50 -18.17
CA SER A 284 0.22 -10.24 -19.49
C SER A 284 -0.37 -11.52 -20.05
N MET A 285 -1.70 -11.60 -20.07
CA MET A 285 -2.45 -12.67 -20.73
C MET A 285 -2.64 -12.41 -22.23
N ARG A 286 -2.27 -11.20 -22.69
CA ARG A 286 -2.37 -10.80 -24.10
C ARG A 286 -1.09 -11.13 -24.84
N THR A 287 -1.25 -11.67 -26.05
CA THR A 287 -0.16 -11.97 -27.00
C THR A 287 0.01 -10.90 -28.09
N ASP A 288 -0.86 -9.88 -28.13
CA ASP A 288 -0.89 -8.87 -29.20
C ASP A 288 0.03 -7.66 -28.97
N GLY A 289 0.98 -7.77 -28.05
CA GLY A 289 1.94 -6.71 -27.71
C GLY A 289 1.34 -5.50 -26.97
N LYS A 290 0.03 -5.50 -26.67
CA LYS A 290 -0.65 -4.42 -25.93
C LYS A 290 -0.79 -4.75 -24.45
N ALA A 291 0.34 -5.01 -23.78
CA ALA A 291 0.37 -5.44 -22.38
C ALA A 291 -0.36 -4.44 -21.44
N TRP A 292 -0.35 -3.14 -21.73
CA TRP A 292 -1.09 -2.13 -20.95
C TRP A 292 -2.62 -2.23 -21.08
N LEU A 293 -3.12 -2.94 -22.10
CA LEU A 293 -4.53 -3.31 -22.25
C LEU A 293 -4.84 -4.69 -21.67
N SER A 294 -3.83 -5.42 -21.18
CA SER A 294 -4.05 -6.67 -20.47
C SER A 294 -4.78 -6.34 -19.19
N LYS A 295 -6.10 -6.47 -19.24
CA LYS A 295 -6.93 -6.49 -18.04
C LYS A 295 -6.94 -7.91 -17.54
N MET A 296 -6.83 -8.07 -16.24
CA MET A 296 -7.43 -9.25 -15.63
C MET A 296 -8.94 -8.99 -15.77
N GLU A 297 -9.63 -9.86 -16.50
CA GLU A 297 -11.08 -9.87 -16.39
C GLU A 297 -11.43 -10.31 -14.96
N LEU A 298 -12.63 -9.98 -14.49
CA LEU A 298 -13.13 -10.59 -13.26
C LEU A 298 -12.92 -12.11 -13.37
N PRO A 299 -12.50 -12.78 -12.28
CA PRO A 299 -12.22 -14.21 -12.33
C PRO A 299 -13.36 -14.97 -13.03
N GLN A 300 -13.03 -15.67 -14.13
CA GLN A 300 -14.04 -16.40 -14.91
C GLN A 300 -14.41 -17.71 -14.21
N ILE A 301 -13.45 -18.27 -13.47
CA ILE A 301 -13.63 -19.42 -12.59
C ILE A 301 -12.97 -19.15 -11.23
N THR A 302 -13.53 -19.75 -10.18
CA THR A 302 -13.08 -19.55 -8.79
C THR A 302 -11.64 -19.95 -8.52
N MET A 303 -11.07 -20.82 -9.35
CA MET A 303 -9.69 -21.31 -9.20
C MET A 303 -8.63 -20.29 -9.63
N GLU A 304 -8.99 -19.24 -10.37
CA GLU A 304 -8.03 -18.24 -10.85
C GLU A 304 -7.45 -17.39 -9.71
N MET A 305 -8.27 -17.04 -8.71
CA MET A 305 -7.82 -16.23 -7.58
C MET A 305 -6.82 -16.97 -6.68
N PRO A 306 -7.10 -18.19 -6.16
CA PRO A 306 -6.19 -18.87 -5.23
C PRO A 306 -4.78 -19.12 -5.79
N ILE A 307 -4.68 -19.40 -7.09
CA ILE A 307 -3.39 -19.60 -7.78
C ILE A 307 -2.77 -18.28 -8.28
N ALA A 308 -3.39 -17.15 -7.95
CA ALA A 308 -3.00 -15.81 -8.36
C ALA A 308 -2.85 -15.64 -9.88
N TRP A 309 -3.63 -16.34 -10.72
CA TRP A 309 -3.39 -16.50 -12.15
C TRP A 309 -3.06 -15.19 -12.91
N GLY A 310 -3.87 -14.14 -12.74
CA GLY A 310 -3.67 -12.86 -13.41
C GLY A 310 -2.77 -11.84 -12.66
N GLY A 311 -2.20 -12.21 -11.53
CA GLY A 311 -1.40 -11.33 -10.66
C GLY A 311 -2.12 -11.01 -9.36
N ASP A 312 -2.15 -9.74 -8.98
CA ASP A 312 -2.71 -9.27 -7.70
C ASP A 312 -4.22 -9.00 -7.76
N TYR A 313 -5.03 -9.92 -7.21
CA TYR A 313 -6.48 -9.77 -7.13
C TYR A 313 -6.92 -8.86 -5.97
N ILE A 314 -6.14 -8.72 -4.90
CA ILE A 314 -6.45 -7.80 -3.80
C ILE A 314 -6.41 -6.37 -4.34
N GLN A 315 -5.36 -6.02 -5.08
CA GLN A 315 -5.21 -4.72 -5.73
C GLN A 315 -6.37 -4.39 -6.67
N GLU A 316 -6.87 -5.38 -7.42
CA GLU A 316 -7.96 -5.18 -8.39
C GLU A 316 -9.33 -5.01 -7.73
N LEU A 317 -9.61 -5.77 -6.67
CA LEU A 317 -10.96 -5.91 -6.14
C LEU A 317 -11.23 -5.04 -4.91
N ALA A 318 -10.19 -4.66 -4.14
CA ALA A 318 -10.29 -3.77 -2.98
C ALA A 318 -10.35 -2.27 -3.38
N VAL A 319 -11.12 -1.96 -4.41
CA VAL A 319 -11.25 -0.63 -5.02
C VAL A 319 -12.36 0.20 -4.37
N ALA A 320 -12.61 1.40 -4.90
CA ALA A 320 -13.72 2.26 -4.46
C ALA A 320 -15.03 1.48 -4.28
N CYS A 321 -15.81 1.89 -3.29
CA CYS A 321 -17.08 1.33 -2.82
C CYS A 321 -16.96 -0.02 -2.08
N SER A 322 -15.77 -0.60 -1.96
CA SER A 322 -15.46 -1.68 -1.02
C SER A 322 -14.69 -1.12 0.17
N ASP A 323 -15.03 -1.51 1.40
CA ASP A 323 -14.32 -1.10 2.62
C ASP A 323 -14.68 -2.00 3.80
N ALA A 324 -13.77 -2.13 4.76
CA ALA A 324 -14.15 -2.68 6.06
C ALA A 324 -15.11 -1.69 6.75
N VAL A 325 -15.89 -2.19 7.71
CA VAL A 325 -16.85 -1.35 8.45
C VAL A 325 -16.36 -1.16 9.89
N PRO A 326 -16.30 0.08 10.42
CA PRO A 326 -15.98 0.30 11.82
C PRO A 326 -16.97 -0.38 12.76
N THR A 327 -16.51 -0.78 13.94
CA THR A 327 -17.33 -1.55 14.89
C THR A 327 -18.33 -0.69 15.68
N THR A 328 -17.98 0.55 16.01
CA THR A 328 -18.81 1.46 16.81
C THR A 328 -19.62 2.44 15.95
N ASN A 329 -20.74 2.94 16.46
CA ASN A 329 -21.60 3.88 15.72
C ASN A 329 -20.92 5.23 15.51
N GLU A 330 -20.14 5.68 16.50
CA GLU A 330 -19.36 6.90 16.47
C GLU A 330 -18.29 6.80 15.37
N ALA A 331 -17.58 5.67 15.30
CA ALA A 331 -16.60 5.42 14.26
C ALA A 331 -17.25 5.28 12.88
N LYS A 332 -18.44 4.66 12.76
CA LYS A 332 -19.20 4.62 11.51
C LYS A 332 -19.58 6.02 11.01
N ALA A 333 -20.03 6.90 11.90
CA ALA A 333 -20.37 8.28 11.57
C ALA A 333 -19.15 9.07 11.10
N ALA A 334 -18.04 9.00 11.84
CA ALA A 334 -16.78 9.64 11.45
C ALA A 334 -16.21 9.06 10.14
N ASN A 335 -16.28 7.73 9.95
CA ASN A 335 -15.87 7.07 8.71
C ASN A 335 -16.66 7.55 7.51
N LYS A 336 -17.99 7.69 7.66
CA LYS A 336 -18.84 8.26 6.62
C LYS A 336 -18.44 9.70 6.28
N ALA A 337 -18.16 10.52 7.29
CA ALA A 337 -17.73 11.90 7.08
C ALA A 337 -16.38 12.00 6.36
N VAL A 338 -15.42 11.12 6.66
CA VAL A 338 -14.15 11.03 5.92
C VAL A 338 -14.40 10.55 4.49
N TRP A 339 -15.20 9.51 4.32
CA TRP A 339 -15.54 8.93 3.02
C TRP A 339 -16.10 9.99 2.06
N GLU A 340 -17.08 10.78 2.50
CA GLU A 340 -17.69 11.88 1.72
C GLU A 340 -16.67 12.96 1.29
N MET A 341 -15.50 13.03 1.92
CA MET A 341 -14.42 13.94 1.53
C MET A 341 -13.47 13.36 0.48
N VAL A 342 -13.26 12.04 0.47
CA VAL A 342 -12.17 11.39 -0.27
C VAL A 342 -12.63 10.49 -1.41
N GLU A 343 -13.92 10.14 -1.43
CA GLU A 343 -14.47 9.22 -2.43
C GLU A 343 -15.87 9.68 -2.87
N PRO A 344 -16.06 10.01 -4.16
CA PRO A 344 -17.31 10.60 -4.63
C PRO A 344 -18.39 9.57 -5.01
N PHE A 345 -18.15 8.27 -4.81
CA PHE A 345 -19.03 7.19 -5.28
C PHE A 345 -19.36 6.20 -4.16
N ASP A 346 -20.57 5.62 -4.19
CA ASP A 346 -21.01 4.50 -3.35
C ASP A 346 -21.74 3.46 -4.20
N GLY A 347 -21.94 2.28 -3.63
CA GLY A 347 -22.85 1.29 -4.19
C GLY A 347 -22.15 0.10 -4.83
N PHE A 348 -22.86 -1.02 -4.84
CA PHE A 348 -22.39 -2.26 -5.44
C PHE A 348 -22.13 -2.13 -6.95
N GLU A 349 -22.99 -1.41 -7.67
CA GLU A 349 -22.86 -1.19 -9.11
C GLU A 349 -21.62 -0.35 -9.44
N ARG A 350 -21.29 0.61 -8.58
CA ARG A 350 -20.08 1.43 -8.71
C ARG A 350 -18.82 0.64 -8.38
N TRP A 351 -18.86 -0.19 -7.34
CA TRP A 351 -17.80 -1.16 -7.09
C TRP A 351 -17.58 -2.06 -8.31
N LEU A 352 -18.64 -2.68 -8.85
CA LEU A 352 -18.56 -3.57 -10.00
C LEU A 352 -18.02 -2.86 -11.25
N GLU A 353 -18.42 -1.60 -11.47
CA GLU A 353 -17.87 -0.76 -12.52
C GLU A 353 -16.36 -0.53 -12.33
N CYS A 354 -15.92 -0.19 -11.13
CA CYS A 354 -14.51 0.00 -10.79
C CYS A 354 -13.70 -1.30 -10.98
N ALA A 355 -14.20 -2.43 -10.47
CA ALA A 355 -13.56 -3.73 -10.61
C ALA A 355 -13.40 -4.13 -12.10
N ARG A 356 -14.46 -3.98 -12.92
CA ARG A 356 -14.41 -4.25 -14.36
C ARG A 356 -13.52 -3.29 -15.15
N ARG A 357 -13.29 -2.08 -14.65
CA ARG A 357 -12.33 -1.15 -15.26
C ARG A 357 -10.89 -1.64 -15.09
N ALA A 358 -10.60 -2.44 -14.07
CA ALA A 358 -9.30 -3.05 -13.77
C ALA A 358 -8.16 -2.03 -13.84
N VAL A 359 -8.32 -0.88 -13.17
CA VAL A 359 -7.27 0.14 -13.13
C VAL A 359 -6.17 -0.31 -12.19
N ARG A 360 -4.96 -0.51 -12.73
CA ARG A 360 -3.79 -1.00 -11.99
C ARG A 360 -2.94 0.13 -11.42
N ILE A 361 -2.70 1.14 -12.24
CA ILE A 361 -1.80 2.25 -11.90
C ILE A 361 -2.64 3.53 -11.76
N PRO A 362 -2.52 4.27 -10.65
CA PRO A 362 -3.04 5.64 -10.52
C PRO A 362 -2.61 6.55 -11.68
N SER A 363 -3.26 7.69 -11.84
CA SER A 363 -2.90 8.62 -12.93
C SER A 363 -1.59 9.35 -12.64
N GLU A 364 -1.34 9.62 -11.38
CA GLU A 364 -0.16 10.30 -10.85
C GLU A 364 1.01 9.33 -10.72
N GLY A 365 2.24 9.83 -10.89
CA GLY A 365 3.45 9.04 -10.77
C GLY A 365 3.72 8.08 -11.93
N GLN A 366 4.84 7.37 -11.81
CA GLN A 366 5.24 6.30 -12.73
C GLN A 366 4.59 4.98 -12.33
N GLY A 367 4.35 4.11 -13.31
CA GLY A 367 3.82 2.76 -13.10
C GLY A 367 4.76 1.69 -13.60
N MET A 368 4.77 0.57 -12.90
CA MET A 368 5.44 -0.66 -13.30
C MET A 368 4.50 -1.83 -13.11
N LEU A 369 4.24 -2.56 -14.19
CA LEU A 369 3.57 -3.85 -14.17
C LEU A 369 4.67 -4.92 -14.14
N ALA A 370 4.72 -5.69 -13.06
CA ALA A 370 5.76 -6.68 -12.85
C ALA A 370 5.16 -8.08 -12.80
N ASP A 371 5.66 -9.00 -13.61
CA ASP A 371 5.36 -10.42 -13.43
C ASP A 371 6.37 -11.01 -12.44
N TYR A 372 5.94 -11.23 -11.21
CA TYR A 372 6.79 -11.80 -10.15
C TYR A 372 7.01 -13.31 -10.27
N LYS A 373 6.38 -13.97 -11.26
CA LYS A 373 6.43 -15.43 -11.44
C LYS A 373 5.98 -16.20 -10.18
N ASP A 374 5.12 -15.60 -9.37
CA ASP A 374 4.60 -16.19 -8.12
C ASP A 374 3.45 -17.19 -8.35
N SER A 375 2.98 -17.41 -9.58
CA SER A 375 2.00 -18.47 -9.87
C SER A 375 2.70 -19.83 -9.87
N THR A 376 2.69 -20.49 -8.71
CA THR A 376 3.35 -21.79 -8.51
C THR A 376 2.45 -23.00 -8.78
N GLY A 377 1.18 -22.76 -9.13
CA GLY A 377 0.15 -23.80 -9.20
C GLY A 377 -0.41 -24.21 -7.84
N SER A 378 0.11 -23.68 -6.74
CA SER A 378 -0.47 -23.88 -5.40
C SER A 378 -1.83 -23.19 -5.28
N THR A 379 -2.81 -23.91 -4.75
CA THR A 379 -4.15 -23.37 -4.42
C THR A 379 -4.23 -22.88 -2.98
N ASN A 380 -3.15 -23.02 -2.20
CA ASN A 380 -3.10 -22.50 -0.85
C ASN A 380 -2.97 -20.97 -0.88
N VAL A 381 -4.02 -20.27 -0.45
CA VAL A 381 -4.08 -18.81 -0.44
C VAL A 381 -2.91 -18.18 0.32
N ARG A 382 -2.34 -18.85 1.33
CA ARG A 382 -1.19 -18.31 2.11
C ARG A 382 0.09 -18.18 1.29
N ASP A 383 0.22 -18.92 0.19
CA ASP A 383 1.42 -18.89 -0.64
C ASP A 383 1.47 -17.63 -1.51
N HIS A 384 0.32 -17.06 -1.83
CA HIS A 384 0.23 -15.94 -2.79
C HIS A 384 -0.56 -14.74 -2.25
N TYR A 385 -1.42 -14.93 -1.25
CA TYR A 385 -2.48 -14.01 -0.85
C TYR A 385 -3.17 -13.39 -2.06
N PHE A 386 -3.62 -14.25 -2.97
CA PHE A 386 -4.21 -13.86 -4.26
C PHE A 386 -3.30 -12.96 -5.11
N GLY A 387 -1.99 -13.25 -5.09
CA GLY A 387 -0.92 -12.52 -5.80
C GLY A 387 -0.36 -11.31 -5.05
N HIS A 388 -0.96 -10.96 -3.91
CA HIS A 388 -0.59 -9.79 -3.13
C HIS A 388 0.67 -9.99 -2.26
N ALA A 389 1.07 -11.23 -2.00
CA ALA A 389 2.25 -11.55 -1.20
C ALA A 389 3.57 -11.29 -1.93
N ALA A 390 3.56 -11.27 -3.26
CA ALA A 390 4.76 -11.32 -4.10
C ALA A 390 5.78 -10.22 -3.78
N TYR A 391 5.31 -9.01 -3.46
CA TYR A 391 6.18 -7.84 -3.27
C TYR A 391 7.06 -7.90 -2.02
N THR A 392 6.61 -8.59 -0.98
CA THR A 392 7.31 -8.62 0.32
C THR A 392 8.20 -9.85 0.47
N ARG A 393 8.13 -10.78 -0.48
CA ARG A 393 8.98 -11.98 -0.48
C ARG A 393 10.45 -11.58 -0.47
N LEU A 394 11.25 -12.30 0.32
CA LEU A 394 12.68 -12.01 0.46
C LEU A 394 13.38 -12.05 -0.90
N ASN A 395 13.06 -13.03 -1.73
CA ASN A 395 13.61 -13.18 -3.07
C ASN A 395 13.24 -12.04 -4.04
N ALA A 396 12.20 -11.24 -3.74
CA ALA A 396 11.82 -10.07 -4.52
C ALA A 396 12.59 -8.80 -4.14
N MET A 397 13.34 -8.79 -3.01
CA MET A 397 14.03 -7.60 -2.50
C MET A 397 14.99 -6.97 -3.50
N LEU A 398 15.87 -7.77 -4.10
CA LEU A 398 16.87 -7.28 -5.05
C LEU A 398 16.20 -6.72 -6.31
N PHE A 399 15.21 -7.45 -6.84
CA PHE A 399 14.42 -7.00 -7.99
C PHE A 399 13.73 -5.65 -7.69
N ASN A 400 12.98 -5.56 -6.60
CA ASN A 400 12.28 -4.35 -6.20
C ASN A 400 13.24 -3.17 -6.02
N THR A 401 14.34 -3.38 -5.31
CA THR A 401 15.32 -2.31 -5.06
C THR A 401 15.97 -1.85 -6.37
N THR A 402 16.28 -2.78 -7.28
CA THR A 402 16.84 -2.49 -8.61
C THR A 402 15.88 -1.62 -9.41
N GLU A 403 14.61 -2.02 -9.51
CA GLU A 403 13.62 -1.28 -10.30
C GLU A 403 13.30 0.09 -9.69
N ILE A 404 13.24 0.19 -8.35
CA ILE A 404 13.09 1.48 -7.65
C ILE A 404 14.25 2.42 -8.00
N VAL A 405 15.49 1.93 -7.90
CA VAL A 405 16.68 2.71 -8.24
C VAL A 405 16.66 3.14 -9.70
N GLN A 406 16.33 2.24 -10.61
CA GLN A 406 16.31 2.53 -12.03
C GLN A 406 15.24 3.56 -12.40
N ALA A 407 14.01 3.37 -11.91
CA ALA A 407 12.87 4.21 -12.26
C ALA A 407 12.94 5.60 -11.61
N LEU A 408 13.35 5.66 -10.34
CA LEU A 408 13.34 6.90 -9.59
C LEU A 408 14.66 7.65 -9.63
N TYR A 409 15.80 6.97 -9.63
CA TYR A 409 17.09 7.59 -9.31
C TYR A 409 18.13 7.54 -10.43
N SER A 410 17.86 6.92 -11.57
CA SER A 410 18.72 7.03 -12.75
C SER A 410 18.77 8.47 -13.27
N ALA A 411 19.93 8.93 -13.72
CA ALA A 411 20.04 10.18 -14.47
C ALA A 411 19.18 10.05 -15.75
N LYS A 412 18.29 11.01 -15.99
CA LYS A 412 17.60 11.14 -17.28
C LYS A 412 18.44 11.94 -18.25
#